data_AF-A0A963TJY2-F1
#
_entry.id   AF-A0A963TJY2-F1
#
_cell.length_a   1.000
_cell.length_b   1.000
_cell.length_c   1.000
_cell.angle_alpha   90.00
_cell.angle_beta   90.00
_cell.angle_gamma   90.00
#
_symmetry.space_group_name_H-M   'P 1'
#
loop_
_entity.id
_entity.type
_entity.pdbx_description
1 polymer ?
#
loop_
_entity_poly.entity_id
_entity_poly.type
_entity_poly.pdbx_seq_one_letter_code
_entity_poly.pdbx_strand_id
1 'polypeptide(L)' 'VVDSRTHAVVKTLSPGAAVLHMEFAPRGAEVWISARDDNKVAIYDTRTFERVGEIVADSPSGIFFTARAHRTGL' A
#
# COMPACT_ATOMS: atom_id res chain seq x y z
N VAL A 1 10.48 -1.57 -1.82
CA VAL A 1 10.78 -1.90 -0.41
C VAL A 1 12.25 -1.67 -0.18
N VAL A 2 12.58 -0.85 0.80
CA VAL A 2 13.95 -0.47 1.16
C VAL A 2 14.20 -0.90 2.60
N ASP A 3 15.34 -1.52 2.86
CA ASP A 3 15.80 -1.78 4.22
C ASP A 3 16.26 -0.45 4.85
N SER A 4 15.65 -0.06 5.96
CA SER A 4 15.87 1.26 6.56
C SER A 4 17.22 1.41 7.26
N ARG A 5 17.97 0.32 7.47
CA ARG A 5 19.28 0.35 8.15
C ARG A 5 20.43 0.43 7.15
N THR A 6 20.29 -0.27 6.04
CA THR A 6 21.33 -0.43 5.02
C THR A 6 21.05 0.43 3.78
N HIS A 7 19.82 0.92 3.64
CA HIS A 7 19.31 1.65 2.47
C HIS A 7 19.31 0.80 1.18
N ALA A 8 19.46 -0.52 1.31
CA ALA A 8 19.41 -1.43 0.17
C ALA A 8 17.96 -1.61 -0.31
N VAL A 9 17.79 -1.72 -1.63
CA VAL A 9 16.52 -2.13 -2.21
C VAL A 9 16.34 -3.63 -1.98
N VAL A 10 15.37 -4.01 -1.15
CA VAL A 10 15.07 -5.42 -0.81
C VAL A 10 14.13 -6.05 -1.84
N LYS A 11 13.17 -5.28 -2.33
CA LYS A 11 12.16 -5.75 -3.29
C LYS A 11 11.60 -4.59 -4.09
N THR A 12 11.49 -4.77 -5.39
CA THR A 12 10.68 -3.90 -6.26
C THR A 12 9.34 -4.58 -6.50
N LEU A 13 8.24 -3.88 -6.22
CA LEU A 13 6.88 -4.37 -6.42
C LEU A 13 6.32 -3.78 -7.71
N SER A 14 5.40 -4.51 -8.34
CA SER A 14 4.63 -4.04 -9.51
C SER A 14 3.13 -4.22 -9.25
N PRO A 15 2.51 -3.35 -8.41
CA PRO A 15 1.10 -3.50 -8.02
C PRO A 15 0.11 -3.29 -9.17
N GLY A 16 0.46 -2.44 -10.13
CA GLY A 16 -0.33 -2.08 -11.30
C GLY A 16 0.18 -0.80 -11.95
N ALA A 17 -0.48 -0.34 -13.01
CA ALA A 17 -0.16 0.93 -13.66
C ALA A 17 -0.67 2.14 -12.84
N ALA A 18 0.03 3.28 -12.97
CA ALA A 18 -0.28 4.54 -12.31
C ALA A 18 -0.56 4.37 -10.80
N VAL A 19 0.44 3.90 -10.04
CA VAL A 19 0.35 3.83 -8.58
C VAL A 19 0.34 5.25 -7.99
N LEU A 20 -0.73 5.60 -7.28
CA LEU A 20 -0.93 6.98 -6.78
C LEU A 20 -0.74 7.14 -5.27
N HIS A 21 -1.09 6.12 -4.49
CA HIS A 21 -1.01 6.19 -3.03
C HIS A 21 -0.72 4.81 -2.43
N MET A 22 -0.15 4.82 -1.23
CA MET A 22 0.02 3.64 -0.39
C MET A 22 -0.32 3.97 1.05
N GLU A 23 -0.97 3.06 1.74
CA GLU A 23 -1.39 3.23 3.12
C GLU A 23 -1.19 1.93 3.91
N PHE A 24 -0.58 2.03 5.09
CA PHE A 24 -0.41 0.88 5.97
C PHE A 24 -1.64 0.65 6.83
N ALA A 25 -2.01 -0.62 7.02
CA ALA A 25 -2.95 -0.99 8.06
C ALA A 25 -2.39 -0.58 9.45
N PRO A 26 -3.23 -0.33 10.48
CA PRO A 26 -2.79 0.33 11.72
C PRO A 26 -1.67 -0.39 12.49
N ARG A 27 -1.60 -1.72 12.39
CA ARG A 27 -0.54 -2.56 12.98
C ARG A 27 0.58 -2.92 11.99
N GLY A 28 0.55 -2.35 10.78
CA GLY A 28 1.56 -2.51 9.76
C GLY A 28 1.60 -3.87 9.06
N ALA A 29 0.67 -4.79 9.35
CA ALA A 29 0.67 -6.13 8.75
C ALA A 29 0.47 -6.10 7.22
N GLU A 30 -0.28 -5.10 6.74
CA GLU A 30 -0.60 -4.94 5.33
C GLU A 30 -0.25 -3.53 4.85
N VAL A 31 0.06 -3.42 3.56
CA VAL A 31 0.06 -2.16 2.82
C VAL A 31 -0.93 -2.25 1.68
N TRP A 32 -1.77 -1.23 1.56
CA TRP A 32 -2.82 -1.10 0.56
C TRP A 32 -2.36 -0.06 -0.47
N ILE A 33 -2.39 -0.40 -1.75
CA ILE A 33 -1.79 0.40 -2.82
C ILE A 33 -2.83 0.62 -3.92
N SER A 34 -3.12 1.88 -4.25
CA SER A 34 -4.02 2.22 -5.36
C SER A 34 -3.27 2.16 -6.69
N ALA A 35 -3.78 1.37 -7.63
CA ALA A 35 -3.33 1.32 -9.01
C ALA A 35 -4.44 1.86 -9.90
N ARG A 36 -4.34 3.15 -10.25
CA ARG A 36 -5.45 3.91 -10.87
C ARG A 36 -5.86 3.33 -12.20
N ASP A 37 -4.90 3.14 -13.09
CA ASP A 37 -5.18 2.75 -14.48
C ASP A 37 -5.51 1.25 -14.61
N ASP A 38 -5.32 0.48 -13.53
CA ASP A 38 -5.71 -0.92 -13.39
C ASP A 38 -7.10 -1.09 -12.70
N ASN A 39 -7.74 0.01 -12.27
CA ASN A 39 -9.02 -0.02 -11.54
C ASN A 39 -9.03 -0.97 -10.32
N LYS A 40 -7.96 -0.93 -9.52
CA LYS A 40 -7.85 -1.77 -8.32
C LYS A 40 -7.05 -1.14 -7.19
N VAL A 41 -7.31 -1.62 -5.99
CA VAL A 41 -6.43 -1.49 -4.82
C VAL A 41 -5.81 -2.86 -4.56
N ALA A 42 -4.48 -2.95 -4.59
CA ALA A 42 -3.75 -4.18 -4.27
C ALA A 42 -3.33 -4.18 -2.79
N ILE A 43 -3.43 -5.33 -2.14
CA ILE A 43 -3.11 -5.51 -0.72
C ILE A 43 -1.93 -6.47 -0.61
N TYR A 44 -0.87 -6.04 0.08
CA TYR A 44 0.36 -6.81 0.26
C TYR A 44 0.64 -7.06 1.74
N ASP A 45 1.09 -8.26 2.08
CA ASP A 45 1.70 -8.57 3.38
C ASP A 45 3.08 -7.91 3.46
N THR A 46 3.35 -7.19 4.55
CA THR A 46 4.58 -6.39 4.69
C THR A 46 5.79 -7.20 5.13
N ARG A 47 5.60 -8.44 5.60
CA ARG A 47 6.69 -9.34 6.02
C ARG A 47 7.18 -10.20 4.87
N THR A 48 6.26 -10.74 4.07
CA THR A 48 6.59 -11.64 2.96
C THR A 48 6.66 -10.93 1.61
N PHE A 49 6.08 -9.73 1.51
CA PHE A 49 5.91 -8.96 0.26
C PHE A 49 5.00 -9.65 -0.76
N GLU A 50 4.20 -10.62 -0.33
CA GLU A 50 3.23 -11.30 -1.19
C GLU A 50 1.93 -10.50 -1.29
N ARG A 51 1.29 -10.55 -2.45
CA ARG A 51 -0.05 -9.98 -2.63
C ARG A 51 -1.05 -10.91 -1.96
N VAL A 52 -1.75 -10.40 -0.95
CA VAL A 52 -2.75 -11.16 -0.17
C VAL A 52 -4.19 -10.90 -0.62
N GLY A 53 -4.40 -9.86 -1.43
CA GLY A 53 -5.73 -9.56 -1.97
C GLY A 53 -5.75 -8.38 -2.91
N GLU A 54 -6.94 -8.13 -3.45
CA GLU A 54 -7.25 -6.95 -4.26
C GLU A 54 -8.72 -6.55 -4.10
N ILE A 55 -9.00 -5.28 -4.36
CA ILE A 55 -10.34 -4.70 -4.36
C ILE A 55 -10.52 -3.97 -5.69
N VAL A 56 -11.58 -4.29 -6.41
CA VAL A 56 -11.96 -3.55 -7.62
C VAL A 56 -12.46 -2.16 -7.23
N ALA A 57 -11.92 -1.13 -7.86
CA ALA A 57 -12.30 0.26 -7.64
C ALA A 57 -12.12 1.05 -8.93
N ASP A 58 -13.05 1.94 -9.27
CA ASP A 58 -12.90 2.79 -10.45
C ASP A 58 -11.90 3.92 -10.17
N SER A 59 -10.83 3.98 -10.97
CA SER A 59 -9.81 5.03 -10.97
C SER A 59 -9.32 5.46 -9.56
N PRO A 60 -8.92 4.52 -8.68
CA PRO A 60 -8.64 4.82 -7.28
C PRO A 60 -7.43 5.74 -7.12
N SER A 61 -7.48 6.61 -6.10
CA SER A 61 -6.40 7.54 -5.75
C SER A 61 -5.99 7.40 -4.29
N GLY A 62 -6.53 8.21 -3.37
CA GLY A 62 -6.19 8.17 -1.95
C GLY A 62 -6.78 6.97 -1.22
N ILE A 63 -6.04 6.45 -0.24
CA ILE A 63 -6.47 5.38 0.69
C ILE A 63 -6.19 5.90 2.10
N PHE A 64 -7.22 5.95 2.96
CA PHE A 64 -7.10 6.50 4.32
C PHE A 64 -7.82 5.59 5.31
N PHE A 65 -7.08 4.96 6.24
CA PHE A 65 -7.70 4.20 7.32
C PHE A 65 -8.19 5.11 8.44
N THR A 66 -9.31 4.72 9.07
CA THR A 66 -9.92 5.45 10.19
C THR A 66 -9.03 5.57 11.42
N ALA A 67 -7.99 4.73 11.56
CA ALA A 67 -7.01 4.85 12.64
C ALA A 67 -6.29 6.21 12.67
N ARG A 68 -6.27 6.93 11.54
CA ARG A 68 -5.78 8.32 11.46
C ARG A 68 -6.52 9.27 12.40
N ALA A 69 -7.82 9.02 12.65
CA ALA A 69 -8.64 9.83 13.54
C ALA A 69 -8.11 9.93 14.99
N HIS A 70 -7.19 9.05 15.38
CA HIS A 70 -6.59 9.00 16.72
C HIS A 70 -5.15 9.53 16.75
N ARG A 71 -4.68 10.20 15.69
CA ARG A 71 -3.31 10.73 15.58
C ARG A 71 -3.36 12.17 15.10
N THR A 72 -2.98 13.10 15.98
CA THR A 72 -2.87 14.51 15.62
C THR A 72 -1.93 14.70 14.43
N GLY A 73 -2.38 15.46 13.42
CA GLY A 73 -1.62 15.73 12.20
C GLY A 73 -1.89 14.74 11.06
N LEU A 74 -2.82 13.80 11.22
CA LEU A 74 -3.29 12.87 10.18
C LEU A 74 -4.77 12.99 9.87
#